data_AF-A0A9Q2NUH8-F1
#
_entry.id   AF-A0A9Q2NUH8-F1
#
_cell.length_a   1.000
_cell.length_b   1.000
_cell.length_c   1.000
_cell.angle_alpha   90.00
_cell.angle_beta   90.00
_cell.angle_gamma   90.00
#
_symmetry.space_group_name_H-M   'P 1'
#
loop_
_entity.id
_entity.type
_entity.pdbx_description
1 polymer ?
#
loop_
_entity_poly.entity_id
_entity_poly.type
_entity_poly.pdbx_seq_one_letter_code
_entity_poly.pdbx_strand_id
1 'polypeptide(L)' 'MSEKPTSLEITDAVDFYRQWPNLRFNAEQLLETRVVKDEDAEVLRWMIKVVDMVGPHDVIREK' A
#
# COMPACT_ATOMS: atom_id res chain seq x y z
N MET A 1 8.37 -25.19 8.98
CA MET A 1 9.09 -24.04 8.40
C MET A 1 8.34 -22.81 8.83
N SER A 2 8.99 -21.87 9.52
CA SER A 2 8.31 -20.72 10.12
C SER A 2 7.97 -19.72 9.02
N GLU A 3 6.68 -19.59 8.70
CA GLU A 3 6.18 -18.43 7.97
C GLU A 3 6.48 -17.20 8.83
N LYS A 4 7.51 -16.44 8.46
CA LYS A 4 7.71 -15.11 9.05
C LYS A 4 6.50 -14.29 8.59
N PRO A 5 5.62 -13.82 9.47
CA PRO A 5 4.72 -12.76 9.06
C PRO A 5 5.66 -11.63 8.62
N THR A 6 5.55 -11.22 7.36
CA THR A 6 6.14 -9.96 6.91
C THR A 6 5.50 -8.89 7.79
N SER A 7 6.11 -8.59 8.94
CA SER A 7 5.66 -7.50 9.78
C SER A 7 5.97 -6.25 8.98
N LEU A 8 4.94 -5.80 8.26
CA LEU A 8 4.85 -4.43 7.78
C LEU A 8 4.72 -3.58 9.04
N GLU A 9 5.82 -3.44 9.78
CA GLU A 9 5.96 -2.54 10.92
C GLU A 9 6.07 -1.13 10.37
N ILE A 10 4.96 -0.66 9.81
CA ILE A 10 4.79 0.70 9.34
C ILE A 10 4.49 1.54 10.58
N THR A 11 5.47 2.34 10.97
CA THR A 11 5.44 3.05 12.27
C THR A 11 4.78 4.43 12.20
N ASP A 12 4.87 5.08 11.04
CA ASP A 12 4.22 6.36 10.77
C ASP A 12 3.93 6.57 9.27
N ALA A 13 3.28 7.68 8.93
CA ALA A 13 2.91 8.01 7.56
C ALA A 13 4.12 8.26 6.63
N VAL A 14 5.25 8.72 7.18
CA VAL A 14 6.47 8.94 6.40
C VAL A 14 7.13 7.60 6.07
N ASP A 15 7.17 6.69 7.05
CA ASP A 15 7.61 5.32 6.89
C ASP A 15 6.74 4.56 5.88
N PHE A 16 5.41 4.70 5.98
CA PHE A 16 4.46 4.20 4.98
C PHE A 16 4.80 4.70 3.57
N TYR A 17 4.98 6.01 3.40
CA TYR A 17 5.26 6.60 2.09
C TYR A 17 6.60 6.11 1.52
N ARG A 18 7.62 5.91 2.36
CA ARG A 18 8.92 5.34 1.93
C ARG A 18 8.77 3.89 1.44
N GLN A 19 7.91 3.11 2.08
CA GLN A 19 7.67 1.72 1.72
C GLN A 19 6.62 1.56 0.61
N TRP A 20 5.85 2.61 0.31
CA TRP A 20 4.75 2.61 -0.64
C TRP A 20 5.11 2.05 -2.02
N PRO A 21 6.26 2.37 -2.65
CA PRO A 21 6.59 1.81 -3.97
C PRO A 21 6.59 0.26 -4.00
N ASN A 22 7.07 -0.38 -2.92
CA ASN A 22 7.08 -1.84 -2.81
C ASN A 22 5.68 -2.40 -2.50
N LEU A 23 4.93 -1.72 -1.62
CA LEU A 23 3.56 -2.09 -1.26
C LEU A 23 2.62 -1.99 -2.45
N ARG A 24 2.76 -0.92 -3.23
CA ARG A 24 2.05 -0.66 -4.47
C ARG A 24 2.30 -1.79 -5.47
N PHE A 25 3.56 -2.14 -5.71
CA PHE A 25 3.91 -3.23 -6.61
C PHE A 25 3.21 -4.54 -6.20
N ASN A 26 3.24 -4.89 -4.91
CA ASN A 26 2.54 -6.07 -4.42
C ASN A 26 1.01 -5.98 -4.60
N ALA A 27 0.42 -4.81 -4.35
CA ALA A 27 -1.01 -4.59 -4.55
C ALA A 27 -1.42 -4.66 -6.04
N GLU A 28 -0.60 -4.14 -6.95
CA GLU A 28 -0.79 -4.26 -8.39
C GLU A 28 -0.69 -5.73 -8.85
N GLN A 29 0.27 -6.49 -8.33
CA GLN A 29 0.39 -7.94 -8.60
C GLN A 29 -0.85 -8.73 -8.12
N LEU A 30 -1.44 -8.35 -6.98
CA LEU A 30 -2.69 -8.97 -6.50
C LEU A 30 -3.87 -8.72 -7.45
N LEU A 31 -3.91 -7.54 -8.08
CA LEU A 31 -4.93 -7.22 -9.08
C LEU A 31 -4.71 -8.00 -10.38
N GLU A 32 -3.46 -8.14 -10.83
CA GLU A 32 -3.12 -8.86 -12.07
C GLU A 32 -3.39 -10.36 -11.98
N THR A 33 -3.12 -10.96 -10.81
CA THR A 33 -3.28 -12.41 -10.60
C THR A 33 -4.73 -12.86 -10.47
N ARG A 34 -5.71 -11.95 -10.56
CA ARG A 34 -7.16 -12.21 -10.37
C ARG A 34 -7.49 -13.00 -9.09
N VAL A 35 -6.64 -12.90 -8.08
CA VAL A 35 -6.88 -13.49 -6.76
C VAL A 35 -8.01 -12.74 -6.04
N VAL A 36 -8.27 -11.51 -6.47
CA VAL A 36 -9.26 -10.60 -5.89
C VAL A 36 -10.53 -10.58 -6.76
N LYS A 37 -11.71 -10.60 -6.14
CA LYS A 37 -13.00 -10.47 -6.84
C LYS A 37 -13.09 -9.11 -7.52
N ASP A 38 -13.87 -8.99 -8.59
CA ASP A 38 -13.93 -7.76 -9.38
C ASP A 38 -14.30 -6.50 -8.56
N GLU A 39 -15.23 -6.63 -7.61
CA GLU A 39 -15.63 -5.57 -6.68
C GLU A 39 -14.47 -5.15 -5.75
N ASP A 40 -13.83 -6.13 -5.12
CA ASP A 40 -12.68 -5.91 -4.22
C ASP A 40 -11.47 -5.33 -4.97
N ALA A 41 -11.32 -5.69 -6.26
CA ALA A 41 -10.27 -5.20 -7.12
C ALA A 41 -10.47 -3.72 -7.46
N GLU A 42 -11.71 -3.27 -7.62
CA GLU A 42 -12.01 -1.85 -7.81
C GLU A 42 -11.70 -1.03 -6.57
N VAL A 43 -12.06 -1.54 -5.39
CA VAL A 43 -11.72 -0.91 -4.11
C VAL A 43 -10.20 -0.79 -3.97
N LEU A 44 -9.45 -1.86 -4.22
CA LEU A 44 -7.98 -1.83 -4.13
C LEU A 44 -7.33 -0.88 -5.14
N ARG A 45 -7.85 -0.82 -6.39
CA ARG A 45 -7.42 0.18 -7.38
C ARG A 45 -7.64 1.61 -6.89
N TRP A 46 -8.77 1.88 -6.26
CA TRP A 46 -9.05 3.19 -5.66
C TRP A 46 -8.11 3.50 -4.49
N MET A 47 -7.81 2.52 -3.65
CA MET A 47 -6.85 2.69 -2.55
C MET A 47 -5.45 3.05 -3.07
N ILE A 48 -4.95 2.35 -4.09
CA ILE A 48 -3.66 2.67 -4.73
C ILE A 48 -3.66 4.13 -5.23
N LYS A 49 -4.73 4.52 -5.92
CA LYS A 49 -4.88 5.87 -6.47
C LYS A 49 -4.91 6.96 -5.41
N VAL A 50 -5.60 6.73 -4.30
CA VAL A 50 -5.65 7.68 -3.17
C VAL A 50 -4.26 7.86 -2.58
N VAL A 51 -3.53 6.77 -2.35
CA VAL A 51 -2.19 6.83 -1.78
C VAL A 51 -1.19 7.49 -2.74
N ASP A 52 -1.30 7.25 -4.05
CA ASP A 52 -0.49 7.93 -5.06
C ASP A 52 -0.70 9.45 -5.11
N MET A 53 -1.86 9.93 -4.66
CA MET A 53 -2.15 11.37 -4.58
C MET A 53 -1.61 12.02 -3.30
N VAL A 54 -1.30 11.22 -2.28
CA VAL A 54 -0.70 11.70 -1.04
C VAL A 54 0.79 11.89 -1.28
N GLY A 55 1.24 13.14 -1.30
CA GLY A 55 2.65 13.47 -1.46
C GLY A 55 3.40 13.49 -0.11
N PRO A 56 4.74 13.62 -0.15
CA PRO A 56 5.55 13.80 1.06
C PRO A 56 5.09 14.98 1.92
N HIS A 57 4.51 16.01 1.31
CA HIS A 57 4.02 17.22 1.98
C HIS A 57 2.75 16.97 2.79
N ASP A 58 1.91 16.03 2.38
CA ASP A 58 0.65 15.68 3.05
C ASP A 58 0.88 14.79 4.28
N VAL A 59 2.07 14.19 4.40
CA VAL A 59 2.45 13.29 5.51
C VAL A 59 3.40 13.95 6.53
N ILE A 60 3.75 15.23 6.35
CA ILE A 60 4.57 15.96 7.32
C ILE A 60 3.73 16.23 8.57
N ARG A 61 4.13 15.62 9.69
CA ARG A 61 3.57 15.91 11.00
C ARG A 61 3.91 17.36 11.37
N GLU A 62 2.91 18.23 11.52
CA GLU A 62 3.12 19.53 12.16
C GLU A 62 3.71 19.27 13.56
N LYS A 63 4.83 19.94 13.85
CA LYS A 63 5.57 19.81 15.12
C LYS A 63 4.88 20.58 16.24
#